data_AF-A0A969AUQ7-F1
#
_entry.id   AF-A0A969AUQ7-F1
#
_cell.length_a   1.000
_cell.length_b   1.000
_cell.length_c   1.000
_cell.angle_alpha   90.00
_cell.angle_beta   90.00
_cell.angle_gamma   90.00
#
_symmetry.space_group_name_H-M   'P 1'
#
loop_
_entity.id
_entity.type
_entity.pdbx_description
1 polymer ?
#
loop_
_entity_poly.entity_id
_entity_poly.type
_entity_poly.pdbx_seq_one_letter_code
_entity_poly.pdbx_strand_id
1 'polypeptide(L)'
;MGNINGFDHCLEGHSSQGSITGLFGRDSRFLSRAELQIEGKAPIPLGLHTNNGYAMDVTATNPFVEDKFNSDKIAVSRRVALRGALLEEITFQNFDHQSLAFDVTLSFAADFRDLFEVRQYANRQEWGTTQFLVTDLGFQFRYEGLCRSQMVSSIEFTHLYPHEVIHQTALWHLELAPHETIQLGYR
;
A
#
# COMPACT_ATOMS: atom_id res chain seq x y z
N MET A 1 -0.13 -9.41 7.22
CA MET A 1 0.77 -8.30 6.91
C MET A 1 0.00 -7.35 6.01
N GLY A 2 -0.82 -6.47 6.61
CA GLY A 2 -1.61 -5.47 5.88
C GLY A 2 -0.85 -4.17 5.81
N ASN A 3 0.26 -4.24 5.09
CA ASN A 3 1.18 -3.22 4.63
C ASN A 3 2.32 -4.05 4.06
N ILE A 4 2.87 -3.67 2.92
CA ILE A 4 4.08 -4.36 2.46
C ILE A 4 5.15 -4.20 3.54
N ASN A 5 5.18 -3.10 4.29
CA ASN A 5 5.99 -2.97 5.50
C ASN A 5 5.46 -3.92 6.60
N GLY A 6 6.14 -5.04 6.78
CA GLY A 6 5.94 -5.94 7.91
C GLY A 6 6.11 -5.18 9.23
N PHE A 7 5.45 -5.69 10.27
CA PHE A 7 5.65 -5.26 11.65
C PHE A 7 7.13 -5.39 12.02
N ASP A 8 7.87 -4.28 11.97
CA ASP A 8 9.17 -4.15 12.61
C ASP A 8 8.93 -3.59 14.00
N HIS A 9 8.43 -4.45 14.90
CA HIS A 9 8.33 -4.12 16.32
C HIS A 9 9.13 -5.12 17.15
N CYS A 10 10.41 -5.24 16.83
CA CYS A 10 11.43 -5.56 17.81
C CYS A 10 12.69 -4.74 17.46
N LEU A 11 13.15 -3.98 18.46
CA LEU A 11 14.37 -3.16 18.54
C LEU A 11 14.17 -1.66 18.27
N GLU A 12 14.23 -0.93 19.38
CA GLU A 12 14.35 0.52 19.44
C GLU A 12 15.53 1.04 18.60
N GLY A 13 15.25 2.11 17.84
CA GLY A 13 16.21 3.15 17.50
C GLY A 13 17.35 2.77 16.56
N HIS A 14 17.07 2.36 15.32
CA HIS A 14 18.05 2.42 14.23
C HIS A 14 17.44 3.08 12.99
N SER A 15 18.13 4.09 12.48
CA SER A 15 17.87 4.85 11.25
C SER A 15 17.61 3.94 10.05
N SER A 16 16.49 4.14 9.35
CA SER A 16 16.17 3.70 7.97
C SER A 16 16.96 2.49 7.44
N GLN A 17 16.89 1.34 8.13
CA GLN A 17 17.32 0.07 7.55
C GLN A 17 16.26 -0.32 6.52
N GLY A 18 16.66 -0.40 5.25
CA GLY A 18 15.73 -0.61 4.13
C GLY A 18 14.89 -1.86 4.34
N SER A 19 13.57 -1.71 4.36
CA SER A 19 12.64 -2.83 4.49
C SER A 19 12.87 -3.84 3.36
N ILE A 20 12.99 -5.13 3.72
CA ILE A 20 13.17 -6.25 2.77
C ILE A 20 11.87 -6.55 2.01
N THR A 21 10.76 -5.99 2.47
CA THR A 21 9.45 -6.33 1.96
C THR A 21 9.17 -5.70 0.60
N GLY A 22 8.27 -6.31 -0.16
CA GLY A 22 8.01 -5.93 -1.54
C GLY A 22 7.17 -6.97 -2.27
N LEU A 23 6.63 -6.59 -3.43
CA LEU A 23 6.25 -7.56 -4.46
C LEU A 23 7.48 -7.86 -5.32
N PHE A 24 7.92 -9.11 -5.33
CA PHE A 24 9.06 -9.56 -6.12
C PHE A 24 8.62 -10.42 -7.30
N GLY A 25 9.32 -10.29 -8.42
CA GLY A 25 9.20 -11.16 -9.57
C GLY A 25 10.55 -11.26 -10.28
N ARG A 26 10.96 -12.47 -10.66
CA ARG A 26 12.27 -12.72 -11.29
C ARG A 26 13.41 -12.00 -10.55
N ASP A 27 13.46 -12.19 -9.24
CA ASP A 27 14.42 -11.58 -8.31
C ASP A 27 14.41 -10.06 -8.20
N SER A 28 13.53 -9.33 -8.90
CA SER A 28 13.43 -7.86 -8.83
C SER A 28 12.19 -7.41 -8.05
N ARG A 29 12.30 -6.33 -7.27
CA ARG A 29 11.20 -5.73 -6.49
C ARG A 29 10.35 -4.77 -7.34
N PHE A 30 9.18 -5.23 -7.80
CA PHE A 30 8.25 -4.47 -8.64
C PHE A 30 7.34 -3.52 -7.85
N LEU A 31 7.18 -3.73 -6.55
CA LEU A 31 6.44 -2.82 -5.66
C LEU A 31 7.18 -2.77 -4.34
N SER A 32 7.82 -1.63 -4.04
CA SER A 32 8.59 -1.41 -2.82
C SER A 32 7.77 -0.69 -1.74
N ARG A 33 6.66 -0.05 -2.11
CA ARG A 33 5.70 0.57 -1.17
C ARG A 33 4.29 0.40 -1.70
N ALA A 34 3.38 -0.02 -0.83
CA ALA A 34 1.94 0.19 -0.94
C ALA A 34 1.43 0.41 0.48
N GLU A 35 1.29 1.69 0.82
CA GLU A 35 1.03 2.14 2.18
C GLU A 35 -0.35 2.79 2.24
N LEU A 36 -1.20 2.25 3.12
CA LEU A 36 -2.51 2.78 3.44
C LEU A 36 -2.41 3.69 4.67
N GLN A 37 -2.96 4.89 4.58
CA GLN A 37 -3.10 5.80 5.72
C GLN A 37 -4.53 6.36 5.80
N ILE A 38 -4.99 6.58 7.03
CA ILE A 38 -6.20 7.34 7.36
C ILE A 38 -5.71 8.59 8.08
N GLU A 39 -6.03 9.77 7.55
CA GLU A 39 -5.59 11.05 8.14
C GLU A 39 -4.07 11.10 8.36
N GLY A 40 -3.31 10.62 7.36
CA GLY A 40 -1.85 10.59 7.40
C GLY A 40 -1.23 9.58 8.38
N LYS A 41 -2.04 8.74 9.02
CA LYS A 41 -1.58 7.73 10.00
C LYS A 41 -1.94 6.31 9.53
N ALA A 42 -1.05 5.35 9.78
CA ALA A 42 -1.30 3.95 9.46
C ALA A 42 -2.50 3.40 10.29
N PRO A 43 -3.40 2.59 9.70
CA PRO A 43 -4.41 1.86 10.45
C PRO A 43 -3.81 0.96 11.52
N ILE A 44 -4.51 0.80 12.64
CA ILE A 44 -4.13 -0.07 13.75
C ILE A 44 -4.55 -1.51 13.40
N PRO A 45 -3.60 -2.43 13.18
CA PRO A 45 -3.93 -3.81 12.84
C PRO A 45 -4.49 -4.56 14.06
N LEU A 46 -5.57 -5.31 13.84
CA LEU A 46 -6.26 -6.10 14.86
C LEU A 46 -6.08 -7.61 14.65
N GLY A 47 -5.96 -8.06 13.40
CA GLY A 47 -5.89 -9.47 13.10
C GLY A 47 -5.40 -9.76 11.69
N LEU A 48 -4.95 -10.99 11.49
CA LEU A 48 -4.47 -11.48 10.22
C LEU A 48 -4.85 -12.94 10.01
N HIS A 49 -5.38 -13.24 8.83
CA HIS A 49 -5.66 -14.60 8.40
C HIS A 49 -5.02 -14.83 7.03
N THR A 50 -4.33 -15.95 6.85
CA THR A 50 -3.78 -16.34 5.54
C THR A 50 -4.64 -17.46 4.98
N ASN A 51 -4.91 -17.39 3.68
CA ASN A 51 -5.73 -18.35 2.97
C ASN A 51 -4.91 -18.91 1.80
N ASN A 52 -4.48 -20.17 1.94
CA ASN A 52 -3.77 -20.93 0.91
C ASN A 52 -2.43 -20.33 0.42
N GLY A 53 -1.78 -19.48 1.21
CA GLY A 53 -0.45 -18.91 0.93
C GLY A 53 -0.38 -17.88 -0.20
N TYR A 54 -1.42 -17.74 -1.03
CA TYR A 54 -1.54 -16.73 -2.08
C TYR A 54 -2.55 -15.62 -1.75
N ALA A 55 -3.32 -15.76 -0.67
CA ALA A 55 -4.27 -14.76 -0.23
C ALA A 55 -4.20 -14.53 1.27
N MET A 56 -4.62 -13.35 1.70
CA MET A 56 -4.52 -12.91 3.09
C MET A 56 -5.58 -11.85 3.38
N ASP A 57 -6.23 -11.98 4.52
CA ASP A 57 -7.23 -11.04 5.02
C ASP A 57 -6.67 -10.37 6.28
N VAL A 58 -6.65 -9.04 6.29
CA VAL A 58 -6.17 -8.23 7.42
C VAL A 58 -7.36 -7.44 7.96
N THR A 59 -7.57 -7.53 9.26
CA THR A 59 -8.51 -6.68 9.97
C THR A 59 -7.73 -5.61 10.71
N ALA A 60 -8.15 -4.36 10.56
CA ALA A 60 -7.56 -3.20 11.20
C ALA A 60 -8.66 -2.18 11.56
N THR A 61 -8.26 -1.10 12.22
CA THR A 61 -9.13 -0.01 12.61
C THR A 61 -8.43 1.33 12.42
N ASN A 62 -9.17 2.43 12.42
CA ASN A 62 -8.57 3.76 12.33
C ASN A 62 -7.72 4.10 13.57
N PRO A 63 -6.65 4.89 13.39
CA PRO A 63 -5.92 5.49 14.50
C PRO A 63 -6.72 6.62 15.14
N PHE A 64 -6.29 7.06 16.34
CA PHE A 64 -6.76 8.30 16.94
C PHE A 64 -6.37 9.50 16.08
N VAL A 65 -7.34 10.36 15.76
CA VAL A 65 -7.14 11.61 15.02
C VAL A 65 -7.71 12.75 15.84
N GLU A 66 -6.82 13.65 16.26
CA GLU A 66 -7.18 14.83 17.03
C GLU A 66 -8.24 15.65 16.29
N ASP A 67 -9.24 16.13 17.03
CA ASP A 67 -10.38 16.92 16.53
C ASP A 67 -11.27 16.27 15.45
N LYS A 68 -11.08 14.98 15.12
CA LYS A 68 -11.94 14.23 14.18
C LYS A 68 -12.66 13.05 14.82
N PHE A 69 -11.92 12.04 15.29
CA PHE A 69 -12.50 10.84 15.89
C PHE A 69 -11.49 10.04 16.73
N ASN A 70 -12.01 9.32 17.71
CA ASN A 70 -11.24 8.36 18.52
C ASN A 70 -10.79 7.16 17.67
N SER A 71 -9.89 6.33 18.20
CA SER A 71 -9.64 5.00 17.62
C SER A 71 -10.93 4.15 17.64
N ASP A 72 -10.95 3.07 16.84
CA ASP A 72 -12.01 2.04 16.92
C ASP A 72 -13.38 2.47 16.39
N LYS A 73 -13.40 3.44 15.47
CA LYS A 73 -14.63 3.98 14.85
C LYS A 73 -14.85 3.50 13.42
N ILE A 74 -13.79 3.19 12.69
CA ILE A 74 -13.82 2.74 11.31
C ILE A 74 -13.13 1.39 11.26
N ALA A 75 -13.89 0.34 10.97
CA ALA A 75 -13.28 -0.94 10.67
C ALA A 75 -12.68 -0.92 9.28
N VAL A 76 -11.47 -1.47 9.16
CA VAL A 76 -10.75 -1.60 7.90
C VAL A 76 -10.51 -3.08 7.65
N SER A 77 -11.05 -3.60 6.55
CA SER A 77 -10.79 -4.96 6.09
C SER A 77 -9.99 -4.91 4.79
N ARG A 78 -8.83 -5.55 4.77
CA ARG A 78 -7.97 -5.63 3.58
C ARG A 78 -7.88 -7.06 3.12
N ARG A 79 -8.22 -7.32 1.86
CA ARG A 79 -8.06 -8.62 1.22
C ARG A 79 -7.00 -8.51 0.15
N VAL A 80 -5.88 -9.20 0.36
CA VAL A 80 -4.76 -9.25 -0.57
C VAL A 80 -4.72 -10.62 -1.24
N ALA A 81 -4.56 -10.68 -2.55
CA ALA A 81 -4.43 -11.92 -3.31
C ALA A 81 -3.39 -11.81 -4.43
N LEU A 82 -2.66 -12.90 -4.68
CA LEU A 82 -1.75 -13.04 -5.81
C LEU A 82 -2.37 -13.99 -6.84
N ARG A 83 -2.77 -13.46 -8.00
CA ARG A 83 -3.39 -14.21 -9.11
C ARG A 83 -2.90 -13.69 -10.45
N GLY A 84 -1.61 -13.92 -10.74
CA GLY A 84 -0.94 -13.33 -11.91
C GLY A 84 -0.57 -11.86 -11.73
N ALA A 85 -1.33 -11.12 -10.92
CA ALA A 85 -1.02 -9.81 -10.37
C ALA A 85 -1.29 -9.79 -8.84
N LEU A 86 -0.83 -8.75 -8.16
CA LEU A 86 -1.27 -8.44 -6.80
C LEU A 86 -2.62 -7.76 -6.90
N LEU A 87 -3.62 -8.25 -6.19
CA LEU A 87 -4.90 -7.58 -6.04
C LEU A 87 -5.08 -7.25 -4.57
N GLU A 88 -5.47 -6.02 -4.27
CA GLU A 88 -5.85 -5.62 -2.93
C GLU A 88 -7.20 -4.90 -2.96
N GLU A 89 -8.12 -5.40 -2.15
CA GLU A 89 -9.41 -4.76 -1.87
C GLU A 89 -9.41 -4.27 -0.42
N ILE A 90 -9.84 -3.04 -0.21
CA ILE A 90 -9.85 -2.38 1.09
C ILE A 90 -11.26 -1.89 1.35
N THR A 91 -11.88 -2.38 2.42
CA THR A 91 -13.22 -2.01 2.83
C THR A 91 -13.14 -1.17 4.09
N PHE A 92 -13.82 -0.03 4.10
CA PHE A 92 -13.99 0.83 5.27
C PHE A 92 -15.45 0.81 5.68
N GLN A 93 -15.70 0.59 6.97
CA GLN A 93 -17.04 0.61 7.54
C GLN A 93 -17.10 1.50 8.78
N ASN A 94 -18.07 2.39 8.83
CA ASN A 94 -18.30 3.25 9.99
C ASN A 94 -19.08 2.49 11.08
N PHE A 95 -18.47 2.34 12.25
CA PHE A 95 -19.06 1.74 13.46
C PHE A 95 -19.44 2.78 14.52
N ASP A 96 -19.28 4.07 14.25
CA ASP A 96 -19.84 5.14 15.08
C ASP A 96 -21.33 5.37 14.77
N HIS A 97 -22.00 6.09 15.67
CA HIS A 97 -23.40 6.48 15.53
C HIS A 97 -23.59 7.79 14.76
N GLN A 98 -22.50 8.41 14.30
CA GLN A 98 -22.48 9.66 13.56
C GLN A 98 -21.77 9.48 12.22
N SER A 99 -22.08 10.34 11.25
CA SER A 99 -21.32 10.37 9.99
C SER A 99 -19.88 10.79 10.24
N LEU A 100 -18.94 10.13 9.57
CA LEU A 100 -17.51 10.41 9.66
C LEU A 100 -16.99 10.86 8.29
N ALA A 101 -16.33 12.01 8.27
CA ALA A 101 -15.61 12.52 7.10
C ALA A 101 -14.10 12.43 7.34
N PHE A 102 -13.38 11.77 6.44
CA PHE A 102 -11.95 11.51 6.59
C PHE A 102 -11.21 11.27 5.28
N ASP A 103 -9.92 11.52 5.31
CA ASP A 103 -9.01 11.31 4.19
C ASP A 103 -8.37 9.93 4.25
N VAL A 104 -8.39 9.24 3.12
CA VAL A 104 -7.65 7.99 2.90
C VAL A 104 -6.59 8.23 1.84
N THR A 105 -5.37 7.79 2.11
CA THR A 105 -4.30 7.80 1.10
C THR A 105 -3.72 6.42 0.85
N LEU A 106 -3.40 6.16 -0.42
CA LEU A 106 -2.58 5.03 -0.84
C LEU A 106 -1.33 5.56 -1.53
N SER A 107 -0.17 5.32 -0.91
CA SER A 107 1.13 5.73 -1.43
C SER A 107 1.89 4.54 -2.00
N PHE A 108 2.39 4.69 -3.22
CA PHE A 108 3.08 3.62 -3.93
C PHE A 108 4.52 3.99 -4.27
N ALA A 109 5.36 2.98 -4.43
CA ALA A 109 6.70 3.13 -4.98
C ALA A 109 7.15 1.81 -5.62
N ALA A 110 7.99 1.91 -6.66
CA ALA A 110 8.70 0.79 -7.24
C ALA A 110 10.14 1.21 -7.49
N ASP A 111 11.09 0.39 -7.02
CA ASP A 111 12.52 0.66 -7.14
C ASP A 111 13.26 -0.33 -8.05
N PHE A 112 12.63 -1.45 -8.40
CA PHE A 112 13.18 -2.49 -9.29
C PHE A 112 14.53 -3.01 -8.82
N ARG A 113 14.80 -2.93 -7.51
CA ARG A 113 16.03 -3.47 -6.93
C ARG A 113 15.98 -4.99 -6.91
N ASP A 114 17.10 -5.59 -7.24
CA ASP A 114 17.28 -7.04 -7.16
C ASP A 114 17.29 -7.51 -5.69
N LEU A 115 16.87 -8.76 -5.45
CA LEU A 115 16.77 -9.38 -4.14
C LEU A 115 18.09 -9.36 -3.36
N PHE A 116 19.23 -9.49 -4.04
CA PHE A 116 20.55 -9.39 -3.40
C PHE A 116 20.89 -7.95 -3.00
N GLU A 117 20.47 -6.95 -3.78
CA GLU A 117 20.61 -5.53 -3.41
C GLU A 117 19.72 -5.22 -2.18
N VAL A 118 18.47 -5.69 -2.19
CA VAL A 118 17.53 -5.48 -1.08
C VAL A 118 18.02 -6.18 0.21
N ARG A 119 18.61 -7.37 0.08
CA ARG A 119 19.20 -8.11 1.21
C ARG A 119 20.60 -7.66 1.59
N GLN A 120 21.12 -6.60 0.96
CA GLN A 120 22.46 -6.06 1.23
C GLN A 120 23.61 -7.06 0.99
N TYR A 121 23.39 -8.09 0.18
CA TYR A 121 24.41 -9.04 -0.25
C TYR A 121 25.22 -8.54 -1.45
N ALA A 122 24.72 -7.53 -2.15
CA ALA A 122 25.38 -6.90 -3.28
C ALA A 122 25.28 -5.38 -3.17
N ASN A 123 26.36 -4.69 -3.56
CA ASN A 123 26.35 -3.25 -3.73
C ASN A 123 26.58 -2.93 -5.21
N ARG A 124 25.48 -2.65 -5.91
CA ARG A 124 25.51 -2.31 -7.33
C ARG A 124 26.09 -0.89 -7.50
N GLN A 125 27.03 -0.74 -8.42
CA GLN A 125 27.70 0.55 -8.66
C GLN A 125 26.88 1.48 -9.56
N GLU A 126 26.07 0.92 -10.46
CA GLU A 126 25.31 1.67 -11.46
C GLU A 126 23.87 1.16 -11.57
N TRP A 127 22.91 2.09 -11.60
CA TRP A 127 21.49 1.81 -11.84
C TRP A 127 21.04 2.36 -13.18
N GLY A 128 20.01 1.71 -13.73
CA GLY A 128 19.23 2.24 -14.84
C GLY A 128 18.38 3.46 -14.45
N THR A 129 17.55 3.91 -15.38
CA THR A 129 16.68 5.08 -15.18
C THR A 129 15.27 4.65 -14.78
N THR A 130 14.69 5.31 -13.78
CA THR A 130 13.29 5.14 -13.39
C THR A 130 12.43 6.28 -13.92
N GLN A 131 11.19 5.96 -14.25
CA GLN A 131 10.17 6.93 -14.64
C GLN A 131 8.85 6.60 -13.94
N PHE A 132 8.11 7.64 -13.59
CA PHE A 132 6.78 7.54 -13.01
C PHE A 132 5.80 8.31 -13.89
N LEU A 133 4.66 7.69 -14.19
CA LEU A 133 3.60 8.28 -14.99
C LEU A 133 2.26 8.06 -14.28
N VAL A 134 1.43 9.11 -14.30
CA VAL A 134 0.00 8.99 -13.99
C VAL A 134 -0.72 8.61 -15.29
N THR A 135 -1.63 7.66 -15.18
CA THR A 135 -2.47 7.16 -16.27
C THR A 135 -3.93 7.43 -15.94
N ASP A 136 -4.83 7.25 -16.90
CA ASP A 136 -6.27 7.42 -16.70
C ASP A 136 -6.84 6.51 -15.60
N LEU A 137 -6.20 5.35 -15.38
CA LEU A 137 -6.69 4.32 -14.46
C LEU A 137 -5.85 4.18 -13.18
N GLY A 138 -4.75 4.92 -13.04
CA GLY A 138 -3.85 4.81 -11.90
C GLY A 138 -2.40 5.16 -12.22
N PHE A 139 -1.44 4.36 -11.80
CA PHE A 139 -0.01 4.68 -11.86
C PHE A 139 0.80 3.69 -12.69
N GLN A 140 1.90 4.17 -13.27
CA GLN A 140 2.89 3.33 -13.92
C GLN A 140 4.30 3.73 -13.53
N PHE A 141 5.06 2.74 -13.06
CA PHE A 141 6.48 2.84 -12.81
C PHE A 141 7.22 2.07 -13.89
N ARG A 142 8.22 2.71 -14.50
CA ARG A 142 9.09 2.08 -15.50
C ARG A 142 10.52 2.14 -15.04
N TYR A 143 11.25 1.08 -15.31
CA TYR A 143 12.70 1.03 -15.14
C TYR A 143 13.35 0.53 -16.41
N GLU A 144 14.32 1.27 -16.91
CA GLU A 144 15.17 0.85 -18.01
C GLU A 144 16.56 0.54 -17.48
N GLY A 145 16.93 -0.74 -17.50
CA GLY A 145 18.24 -1.21 -17.04
C GLY A 145 19.37 -0.86 -18.01
N LEU A 146 20.62 -1.08 -17.57
CA LEU A 146 21.83 -0.75 -18.35
C LEU A 146 21.91 -1.50 -19.71
N CYS A 147 21.31 -2.68 -19.80
CA CYS A 147 21.19 -3.45 -21.04
C CYS A 147 19.97 -3.07 -21.89
N ARG A 148 19.31 -1.94 -21.59
CA ARG A 148 18.06 -1.46 -22.23
C ARG A 148 16.85 -2.38 -22.06
N SER A 149 16.93 -3.37 -21.16
CA SER A 149 15.76 -4.14 -20.75
C SER A 149 14.82 -3.28 -19.93
N GLN A 150 13.52 -3.36 -20.22
CA GLN A 150 12.51 -2.59 -19.50
C GLN A 150 11.74 -3.47 -18.50
N MET A 151 11.50 -2.92 -17.32
CA MET A 151 10.59 -3.45 -16.32
C MET A 151 9.50 -2.43 -16.06
N VAL A 152 8.26 -2.90 -15.89
CA VAL A 152 7.10 -2.04 -15.68
C VAL A 152 6.28 -2.60 -14.52
N SER A 153 5.87 -1.71 -13.62
CA SER A 153 4.88 -1.97 -12.58
C SER A 153 3.71 -1.02 -12.82
N SER A 154 2.50 -1.57 -12.98
CA SER A 154 1.29 -0.77 -13.21
C SER A 154 0.35 -0.99 -12.05
N ILE A 155 -0.32 0.08 -11.62
CA ILE A 155 -1.29 0.10 -10.55
C ILE A 155 -2.57 0.65 -11.14
N GLU A 156 -3.62 -0.15 -11.13
CA GLU A 156 -4.93 0.24 -11.64
C GLU A 156 -5.93 0.27 -10.48
N PHE A 157 -6.56 1.42 -10.24
CA PHE A 157 -7.58 1.57 -9.22
C PHE A 157 -8.90 0.95 -9.68
N THR A 158 -9.62 0.35 -8.73
CA THR A 158 -10.93 -0.26 -8.94
C THR A 158 -11.90 0.17 -7.85
N HIS A 159 -13.20 -0.05 -8.08
CA HIS A 159 -14.32 0.34 -7.20
C HIS A 159 -14.54 1.85 -7.11
N LEU A 160 -13.58 2.60 -6.57
CA LEU A 160 -13.63 4.05 -6.45
C LEU A 160 -12.28 4.68 -6.81
N TYR A 161 -12.29 5.61 -7.77
CA TYR A 161 -11.10 6.34 -8.19
C TYR A 161 -10.73 7.45 -7.19
N PRO A 162 -9.45 7.77 -7.04
CA PRO A 162 -9.03 8.85 -6.15
C PRO A 162 -9.56 10.20 -6.65
N HIS A 163 -9.84 11.08 -5.70
CA HIS A 163 -10.23 12.46 -5.99
C HIS A 163 -9.03 13.25 -6.48
N GLU A 164 -7.86 13.00 -5.88
CA GLU A 164 -6.62 13.68 -6.21
C GLU A 164 -5.43 12.71 -6.25
N VAL A 165 -4.43 13.07 -7.04
CA VAL A 165 -3.14 12.40 -7.09
C VAL A 165 -2.06 13.43 -6.81
N ILE A 166 -1.29 13.18 -5.75
CA ILE A 166 -0.17 14.03 -5.36
C ILE A 166 1.09 13.15 -5.37
N HIS A 167 1.98 13.40 -6.34
CA HIS A 167 3.15 12.55 -6.60
C HIS A 167 2.76 11.09 -6.87
N GLN A 168 3.14 10.16 -5.98
CA GLN A 168 2.86 8.72 -6.06
C GLN A 168 1.79 8.30 -5.05
N THR A 169 0.98 9.26 -4.61
CA THR A 169 -0.05 9.09 -3.58
C THR A 169 -1.40 9.43 -4.15
N ALA A 170 -2.32 8.48 -4.06
CA ALA A 170 -3.73 8.65 -4.37
C ALA A 170 -4.50 9.03 -3.11
N LEU A 171 -5.38 10.02 -3.21
CA LEU A 171 -6.15 10.60 -2.10
C LEU A 171 -7.65 10.45 -2.35
N TRP A 172 -8.38 9.99 -1.34
CA TRP A 172 -9.83 9.97 -1.31
C TRP A 172 -10.33 10.77 -0.12
N HIS A 173 -11.28 11.67 -0.37
CA HIS A 173 -12.10 12.29 0.67
C HIS A 173 -13.35 11.42 0.84
N LEU A 174 -13.45 10.71 1.96
CA LEU A 174 -14.56 9.80 2.24
C LEU A 174 -15.50 10.42 3.26
N GLU A 175 -16.80 10.22 3.06
CA GLU A 175 -17.83 10.48 4.05
C GLU A 175 -18.67 9.23 4.20
N LEU A 176 -18.77 8.70 5.42
CA LEU A 176 -19.52 7.47 5.72
C LEU A 176 -20.58 7.75 6.77
N ALA A 177 -21.85 7.53 6.43
CA ALA A 177 -22.95 7.49 7.37
C ALA A 177 -22.81 6.33 8.38
N PRO A 178 -23.55 6.33 9.50
CA PRO A 178 -23.51 5.23 10.46
C PRO A 178 -23.80 3.88 9.78
N HIS A 179 -22.91 2.89 10.02
CA HIS A 179 -22.95 1.55 9.42
C HIS A 179 -22.71 1.48 7.91
N GLU A 180 -22.49 2.62 7.24
CA GLU A 180 -22.15 2.65 5.83
C GLU A 180 -20.79 1.98 5.58
N THR A 181 -20.71 1.32 4.43
CA THR A 181 -19.52 0.60 3.99
C THR A 181 -19.14 1.05 2.59
N ILE A 182 -17.86 1.35 2.39
CA ILE A 182 -17.29 1.65 1.08
C ILE A 182 -16.09 0.78 0.80
N GLN A 183 -15.84 0.52 -0.49
CA GLN A 183 -14.76 -0.34 -0.94
C GLN A 183 -13.86 0.42 -1.92
N LEU A 184 -12.56 0.33 -1.69
CA LEU A 184 -11.50 0.71 -2.62
C LEU A 184 -10.81 -0.56 -3.11
N GLY A 185 -10.18 -0.51 -4.28
CA GLY A 185 -9.32 -1.60 -4.71
C GLY A 185 -8.25 -1.15 -5.68
N TYR A 186 -7.21 -1.96 -5.82
CA TYR A 186 -6.22 -1.81 -6.87
C TYR A 186 -5.61 -3.15 -7.27
N ARG A 187 -5.04 -3.20 -8.47
CA ARG A 187 -4.29 -4.36 -9.00
C ARG A 187 -3.02 -3.95 -9.72
#